data_AF-A0A2N7QCY3-F1
#
_entry.id   AF-A0A2N7QCY3-F1
#
_cell.length_a   1.000
_cell.length_b   1.000
_cell.length_c   1.000
_cell.angle_alpha   90.00
_cell.angle_beta   90.00
_cell.angle_gamma   90.00
#
_symmetry.space_group_name_H-M   'P 1'
#
loop_
_entity.id
_entity.type
_entity.pdbx_description
1 polymer ?
#
loop_
_entity_poly.entity_id
_entity_poly.type
_entity_poly.pdbx_seq_one_letter_code
_entity_poly.pdbx_strand_id
1 'polypeptide(L)'
;MAAKPRQVEVCCELSAMLRPKTYPFGVKFYETLNERPEGAMRPRHPMNTCQITAIVRYYGRSMYFTAEDMACIVGGVTLGLIEEPENMKNGEIAKMLHADLKSAAEFTRQVAKIPYGKFKAVAVAPMAKVNFEPDVVVMYGNTAQVMRVVQGYLYEKGGRVHFSTGGEWSLCADSIAQAYISQDISLGLPCFGDRKTALAQEDEITVAFPYSLYEKILEGMRKTADVAAYPVPFDIGFPQMPDYTLTPWSVEYRRKHLTGKG
;
A
#
# COMPACT_ATOMS: atom_id res chain seq x y z
N MET A 1 22.84 -13.17 -18.99
CA MET A 1 21.43 -12.92 -18.61
C MET A 1 21.32 -13.21 -17.13
N ALA A 2 21.17 -12.19 -16.28
CA ALA A 2 21.00 -12.40 -14.84
C ALA A 2 19.68 -13.15 -14.61
N ALA A 3 19.72 -14.26 -13.85
CA ALA A 3 18.54 -15.01 -13.49
C ALA A 3 17.59 -14.07 -12.72
N LYS A 4 16.35 -13.91 -13.20
CA LYS A 4 15.31 -13.22 -12.41
C LYS A 4 15.20 -13.95 -11.07
N PRO A 5 15.32 -13.26 -9.92
CA PRO A 5 15.12 -13.90 -8.62
C PRO A 5 13.73 -14.55 -8.58
N ARG A 6 13.63 -15.74 -7.97
CA ARG A 6 12.34 -16.44 -7.87
C ARG A 6 11.39 -15.56 -7.06
N GLN A 7 10.16 -15.35 -7.56
CA GLN A 7 9.09 -14.57 -6.90
C GLN A 7 8.91 -14.88 -5.40
N VAL A 8 9.27 -16.11 -4.98
CA VAL A 8 9.18 -16.59 -3.59
C VAL A 8 10.25 -15.99 -2.66
N GLU A 9 11.47 -15.74 -3.13
CA GLU A 9 12.56 -15.18 -2.29
C GLU A 9 12.31 -13.70 -1.95
N VAL A 10 11.77 -12.98 -2.92
CA VAL A 10 11.57 -11.52 -2.88
C VAL A 10 10.47 -11.13 -1.88
N CYS A 11 9.39 -11.93 -1.73
CA CYS A 11 8.38 -11.66 -0.70
C CYS A 11 8.96 -11.73 0.72
N CYS A 12 9.76 -12.75 1.00
CA CYS A 12 10.24 -13.02 2.34
C CYS A 12 11.03 -11.82 2.88
N GLU A 13 11.66 -11.04 2.00
CA GLU A 13 12.53 -9.96 2.40
C GLU A 13 11.78 -8.73 2.96
N LEU A 14 10.74 -8.21 2.29
CA LEU A 14 9.97 -7.08 2.83
C LEU A 14 9.39 -7.41 4.22
N SER A 15 8.86 -8.62 4.36
CA SER A 15 8.34 -9.11 5.64
C SER A 15 9.46 -9.33 6.67
N ALA A 16 10.65 -9.78 6.26
CA ALA A 16 11.78 -9.96 7.16
C ALA A 16 12.33 -8.62 7.67
N MET A 17 12.42 -7.62 6.80
CA MET A 17 12.94 -6.28 7.12
C MET A 17 12.00 -5.48 8.01
N LEU A 18 10.68 -5.54 7.73
CA LEU A 18 9.72 -4.66 8.38
C LEU A 18 8.80 -5.35 9.40
N ARG A 19 8.63 -6.68 9.32
CA ARG A 19 7.77 -7.46 10.22
C ARG A 19 6.37 -6.83 10.40
N PRO A 20 5.63 -6.52 9.30
CA PRO A 20 4.29 -5.98 9.39
C PRO A 20 3.36 -6.94 10.14
N LYS A 21 2.34 -6.40 10.84
CA LYS A 21 1.38 -7.19 11.63
C LYS A 21 0.59 -8.21 10.80
N THR A 22 0.49 -7.97 9.49
CA THR A 22 -0.25 -8.80 8.53
C THR A 22 0.55 -8.97 7.26
N TYR A 23 0.22 -9.99 6.45
CA TYR A 23 0.93 -10.25 5.20
C TYR A 23 0.79 -9.09 4.20
N PRO A 24 1.90 -8.57 3.64
CA PRO A 24 1.86 -7.85 2.37
C PRO A 24 1.26 -8.76 1.30
N PHE A 25 0.55 -8.17 0.35
CA PHE A 25 -0.15 -8.93 -0.69
C PHE A 25 0.03 -8.30 -2.07
N GLY A 26 0.03 -9.17 -3.08
CA GLY A 26 0.01 -8.78 -4.49
C GLY A 26 -1.42 -8.77 -5.01
N VAL A 27 -1.71 -7.81 -5.88
CA VAL A 27 -2.97 -7.65 -6.62
C VAL A 27 -2.65 -7.85 -8.10
N LYS A 28 -3.44 -8.69 -8.78
CA LYS A 28 -3.37 -8.88 -10.23
C LYS A 28 -4.73 -8.71 -10.88
N PHE A 29 -4.77 -7.97 -11.97
CA PHE A 29 -5.96 -7.76 -12.79
C PHE A 29 -5.96 -8.71 -13.99
N TYR A 30 -7.15 -9.20 -14.36
CA TYR A 30 -7.33 -10.13 -15.47
C TYR A 30 -8.30 -9.56 -16.48
N GLU A 31 -7.89 -9.52 -17.75
CA GLU A 31 -8.73 -9.04 -18.87
C GLU A 31 -9.78 -10.08 -19.29
N THR A 32 -9.58 -11.34 -18.92
CA THR A 32 -10.49 -12.45 -19.23
C THR A 32 -10.82 -13.26 -17.98
N LEU A 33 -11.91 -14.05 -18.04
CA LEU A 33 -12.28 -14.98 -16.97
C LEU A 33 -11.68 -16.39 -17.14
N ASN A 34 -10.97 -16.63 -18.23
CA ASN A 34 -10.36 -17.92 -18.54
C ASN A 34 -9.06 -18.14 -17.74
N GLU A 35 -8.45 -17.06 -17.28
CA GLU A 35 -7.25 -17.08 -16.46
C GLU A 35 -7.62 -16.89 -14.99
N ARG A 36 -7.12 -17.79 -14.14
CA ARG A 36 -7.30 -17.71 -12.69
C ARG A 36 -6.09 -18.34 -12.00
N PRO A 37 -5.58 -17.74 -10.90
CA PRO A 37 -4.56 -18.38 -10.09
C PRO A 37 -5.03 -19.70 -9.51
N GLU A 38 -4.16 -20.71 -9.60
CA GLU A 38 -4.37 -21.98 -8.94
C GLU A 38 -4.54 -21.78 -7.43
N GLY A 39 -5.53 -22.45 -6.83
CA GLY A 39 -5.77 -22.41 -5.38
C GLY A 39 -6.40 -21.12 -4.83
N ALA A 40 -6.58 -20.06 -5.63
CA ALA A 40 -7.28 -18.86 -5.18
C ALA A 40 -8.77 -19.17 -4.95
N MET A 41 -9.34 -18.75 -3.82
CA MET A 41 -10.74 -18.96 -3.47
C MET A 41 -11.63 -17.85 -4.05
N ARG A 42 -12.93 -18.11 -4.29
CA ARG A 42 -13.92 -17.05 -4.51
C ARG A 42 -14.65 -16.72 -3.21
N PRO A 43 -15.10 -15.47 -3.01
CA PRO A 43 -16.04 -15.14 -1.94
C PRO A 43 -17.29 -16.03 -2.00
N ARG A 44 -17.79 -16.49 -0.84
CA ARG A 44 -19.01 -17.32 -0.78
C ARG A 44 -20.29 -16.52 -0.92
N HIS A 45 -20.19 -15.21 -0.74
CA HIS A 45 -21.22 -14.20 -0.89
C HIS A 45 -20.52 -12.90 -1.28
N PRO A 46 -21.25 -11.91 -1.81
CA PRO A 46 -20.66 -10.61 -2.11
C PRO A 46 -19.92 -10.01 -0.90
N MET A 47 -18.76 -9.42 -1.15
CA MET A 47 -17.89 -8.81 -0.14
C MET A 47 -17.31 -7.48 -0.63
N ASN A 48 -16.89 -6.63 0.31
CA ASN A 48 -16.13 -5.42 -0.03
C ASN A 48 -14.69 -5.77 -0.42
N THR A 49 -14.03 -4.96 -1.25
CA THR A 49 -12.59 -5.13 -1.56
C THR A 49 -11.73 -5.23 -0.30
N CYS A 50 -12.00 -4.40 0.70
CA CYS A 50 -11.30 -4.43 1.98
C CYS A 50 -11.53 -5.75 2.74
N GLN A 51 -12.73 -6.33 2.71
CA GLN A 51 -12.99 -7.63 3.34
C GLN A 51 -12.24 -8.77 2.64
N ILE A 52 -12.23 -8.75 1.30
CA ILE A 52 -11.51 -9.75 0.50
C ILE A 52 -10.01 -9.68 0.81
N THR A 53 -9.43 -8.47 0.80
CA THR A 53 -8.01 -8.26 1.13
C THR A 53 -7.71 -8.53 2.61
N ALA A 54 -8.65 -8.31 3.54
CA ALA A 54 -8.54 -8.71 4.94
C ALA A 54 -8.32 -10.22 5.08
N ILE A 55 -9.08 -11.02 4.32
CA ILE A 55 -8.90 -12.48 4.30
C ILE A 55 -7.48 -12.85 3.87
N VAL A 56 -6.93 -12.14 2.89
CA VAL A 56 -5.57 -12.35 2.40
C VAL A 56 -4.53 -11.96 3.44
N ARG A 57 -4.59 -10.73 3.97
CA ARG A 57 -3.55 -10.19 4.86
C ARG A 57 -3.56 -10.83 6.26
N TYR A 58 -4.73 -11.23 6.78
CA TYR A 58 -4.84 -11.86 8.10
C TYR A 58 -4.72 -13.39 8.04
N TYR A 59 -5.41 -14.04 7.10
CA TYR A 59 -5.46 -15.51 7.06
C TYR A 59 -4.50 -16.14 6.04
N GLY A 60 -3.83 -15.33 5.22
CA GLY A 60 -2.87 -15.83 4.24
C GLY A 60 -3.52 -16.70 3.15
N ARG A 61 -4.79 -16.43 2.80
CA ARG A 61 -5.55 -17.17 1.78
C ARG A 61 -5.74 -16.31 0.53
N SER A 62 -5.32 -16.83 -0.62
CA SER A 62 -5.48 -16.14 -1.90
C SER A 62 -6.95 -16.10 -2.32
N MET A 63 -7.37 -14.96 -2.87
CA MET A 63 -8.73 -14.68 -3.30
C MET A 63 -8.74 -14.31 -4.79
N TYR A 64 -9.80 -14.69 -5.50
CA TYR A 64 -10.11 -14.30 -6.87
C TYR A 64 -11.56 -13.85 -6.90
N PHE A 65 -11.87 -12.73 -7.53
CA PHE A 65 -13.22 -12.17 -7.53
C PHE A 65 -13.52 -11.38 -8.80
N THR A 66 -14.80 -11.35 -9.17
CA THR A 66 -15.34 -10.62 -10.32
C THR A 66 -16.35 -9.56 -9.87
N ALA A 67 -16.95 -8.85 -10.83
CA ALA A 67 -18.03 -7.89 -10.55
C ALA A 67 -19.18 -8.48 -9.71
N GLU A 68 -19.52 -9.76 -9.92
CA GLU A 68 -20.63 -10.45 -9.22
C GLU A 68 -20.33 -10.70 -7.73
N ASP A 69 -19.06 -10.72 -7.36
CA ASP A 69 -18.62 -10.96 -5.98
C ASP A 69 -18.53 -9.65 -5.16
N MET A 70 -18.80 -8.49 -5.77
CA MET A 70 -18.63 -7.18 -5.15
C MET A 70 -19.89 -6.72 -4.42
N ALA A 71 -19.81 -6.54 -3.11
CA ALA A 71 -20.88 -5.91 -2.32
C ALA A 71 -20.82 -4.37 -2.35
N CYS A 72 -19.61 -3.81 -2.46
CA CYS A 72 -19.39 -2.36 -2.44
C CYS A 72 -19.17 -1.82 -3.86
N ILE A 73 -20.07 -0.92 -4.29
CA ILE A 73 -19.97 -0.21 -5.58
C ILE A 73 -18.62 0.48 -5.73
N VAL A 74 -18.15 1.17 -4.67
CA VAL A 74 -16.86 1.88 -4.69
C VAL A 74 -15.73 0.94 -5.08
N GLY A 75 -15.60 -0.21 -4.39
CA GLY A 75 -14.54 -1.17 -4.68
C GLY A 75 -14.65 -1.77 -6.09
N GLY A 76 -15.88 -2.01 -6.57
CA GLY A 76 -16.11 -2.50 -7.93
C GLY A 76 -15.74 -1.47 -9.00
N VAL A 77 -16.11 -0.20 -8.80
CA VAL A 77 -15.84 0.88 -9.75
C VAL A 77 -14.35 1.26 -9.74
N THR A 78 -13.73 1.45 -8.58
CA THR A 78 -12.34 1.93 -8.52
C THR A 78 -11.36 0.89 -9.05
N LEU A 79 -11.70 -0.41 -8.96
CA LEU A 79 -10.94 -1.50 -9.56
C LEU A 79 -11.31 -1.79 -11.02
N GLY A 80 -12.24 -1.04 -11.62
CA GLY A 80 -12.64 -1.17 -13.02
C GLY A 80 -13.50 -2.41 -13.34
N LEU A 81 -14.08 -3.06 -12.32
CA LEU A 81 -14.94 -4.24 -12.47
C LEU A 81 -16.40 -3.88 -12.76
N ILE A 82 -16.86 -2.72 -12.28
CA ILE A 82 -18.24 -2.23 -12.43
C ILE A 82 -18.20 -0.86 -13.11
N GLU A 83 -19.13 -0.62 -14.03
CA GLU A 83 -19.31 0.71 -14.63
C GLU A 83 -19.74 1.72 -13.58
N GLU A 84 -19.20 2.93 -13.62
CA GLU A 84 -19.53 3.96 -12.65
C GLU A 84 -21.02 4.38 -12.74
N PRO A 85 -21.82 4.12 -11.70
CA PRO A 85 -23.24 4.46 -11.70
C PRO A 85 -23.48 5.95 -11.43
N GLU A 86 -24.67 6.44 -11.79
CA GLU A 86 -25.01 7.87 -11.70
C GLU A 86 -24.96 8.42 -10.27
N ASN A 87 -25.36 7.61 -9.28
CA ASN A 87 -25.29 7.98 -7.87
C ASN A 87 -23.84 8.11 -7.34
N MET A 88 -22.85 7.59 -8.08
CA MET A 88 -21.43 7.86 -7.81
C MET A 88 -20.97 9.15 -8.47
N LYS A 89 -21.37 9.37 -9.73
CA LYS A 89 -21.03 10.58 -10.50
C LYS A 89 -21.58 11.85 -9.86
N ASN A 90 -22.81 11.79 -9.35
CA ASN A 90 -23.47 12.93 -8.71
C ASN A 90 -23.07 13.13 -7.23
N GLY A 91 -22.22 12.26 -6.68
CA GLY A 91 -21.70 12.34 -5.31
C GLY A 91 -22.61 11.75 -4.22
N GLU A 92 -23.77 11.18 -4.55
CA GLU A 92 -24.72 10.66 -3.57
C GLU A 92 -24.10 9.60 -2.66
N ILE A 93 -23.28 8.69 -3.19
CA ILE A 93 -22.63 7.65 -2.38
C ILE A 93 -21.54 8.19 -1.42
N ALA A 94 -21.02 9.40 -1.65
CA ALA A 94 -20.05 10.06 -0.78
C ALA A 94 -20.72 11.08 0.15
N LYS A 95 -22.01 11.37 -0.04
CA LYS A 95 -22.71 12.49 0.62
C LYS A 95 -22.60 12.50 2.15
N MET A 96 -22.49 11.34 2.79
CA MET A 96 -22.46 11.19 4.25
C MET A 96 -21.29 11.91 4.92
N LEU A 97 -20.19 12.14 4.21
CA LEU A 97 -18.98 12.79 4.73
C LEU A 97 -18.73 14.18 4.12
N HIS A 98 -19.68 14.67 3.32
CA HIS A 98 -19.58 15.94 2.60
C HIS A 98 -20.79 16.84 2.86
N ALA A 99 -20.56 18.16 2.91
CA ALA A 99 -21.60 19.14 3.24
C ALA A 99 -22.79 19.13 2.25
N ASP A 100 -22.53 18.91 0.96
CA ASP A 100 -23.52 18.92 -0.12
C ASP A 100 -23.14 17.94 -1.24
N LEU A 101 -24.02 17.74 -2.23
CA LEU A 101 -23.72 16.88 -3.39
C LEU A 101 -22.61 17.46 -4.28
N LYS A 102 -22.42 18.78 -4.28
CA LYS A 102 -21.37 19.42 -5.10
C LYS A 102 -19.97 19.05 -4.60
N SER A 103 -19.75 19.17 -3.30
CA SER A 103 -18.50 18.78 -2.62
C SER A 103 -18.27 17.28 -2.68
N ALA A 104 -19.33 16.48 -2.50
CA ALA A 104 -19.26 15.03 -2.67
C ALA A 104 -18.88 14.65 -4.11
N ALA A 105 -19.52 15.23 -5.13
CA ALA A 105 -19.24 14.96 -6.54
C ALA A 105 -17.83 15.42 -6.96
N GLU A 106 -17.32 16.51 -6.38
CA GLU A 106 -15.93 16.92 -6.60
C GLU A 106 -14.96 15.87 -6.07
N PHE A 107 -15.20 15.34 -4.88
CA PHE A 107 -14.44 14.23 -4.34
C PHE A 107 -14.52 13.00 -5.26
N THR A 108 -15.74 12.55 -5.62
CA THR A 108 -15.89 11.35 -6.45
C THR A 108 -15.21 11.51 -7.81
N ARG A 109 -15.18 12.71 -8.40
CA ARG A 109 -14.45 13.00 -9.65
C ARG A 109 -12.94 12.85 -9.53
N GLN A 110 -12.33 13.28 -8.42
CA GLN A 110 -10.87 13.28 -8.26
C GLN A 110 -10.30 11.93 -7.82
N VAL A 111 -11.14 11.06 -7.23
CA VAL A 111 -10.67 9.75 -6.77
C VAL A 111 -10.23 8.87 -7.93
N ALA A 112 -9.10 8.17 -7.73
CA ALA A 112 -8.54 7.22 -8.67
C ALA A 112 -9.50 6.07 -8.99
N LYS A 113 -9.78 5.87 -10.28
CA LYS A 113 -10.62 4.77 -10.79
C LYS A 113 -9.94 4.14 -11.99
N ILE A 114 -9.70 2.84 -11.93
CA ILE A 114 -9.22 2.10 -13.09
C ILE A 114 -10.34 2.12 -14.15
N PRO A 115 -10.04 2.44 -15.43
CA PRO A 115 -11.06 2.48 -16.47
C PRO A 115 -11.85 1.17 -16.56
N TYR A 116 -13.17 1.28 -16.53
CA TYR A 116 -14.07 0.15 -16.71
C TYR A 116 -13.90 -0.48 -18.11
N GLY A 117 -14.20 -1.77 -18.21
CA GLY A 117 -14.24 -2.51 -19.47
C GLY A 117 -12.96 -3.26 -19.79
N LYS A 118 -11.82 -2.88 -19.19
CA LYS A 118 -10.53 -3.56 -19.38
C LYS A 118 -10.44 -4.89 -18.62
N PHE A 119 -10.87 -4.92 -17.36
CA PHE A 119 -10.70 -6.07 -16.49
C PHE A 119 -12.02 -6.73 -16.13
N LYS A 120 -12.00 -8.06 -16.04
CA LYS A 120 -13.14 -8.91 -15.69
C LYS A 120 -13.00 -9.53 -14.31
N ALA A 121 -11.78 -9.65 -13.81
CA ALA A 121 -11.51 -10.21 -12.50
C ALA A 121 -10.25 -9.62 -11.87
N VAL A 122 -10.15 -9.83 -10.56
CA VAL A 122 -8.98 -9.48 -9.74
C VAL A 122 -8.60 -10.70 -8.90
N ALA A 123 -7.31 -10.97 -8.79
CA ALA A 123 -6.78 -11.86 -7.77
C ALA A 123 -5.92 -11.10 -6.77
N VAL A 124 -5.99 -11.53 -5.52
CA VAL A 124 -5.17 -11.02 -4.43
C VAL A 124 -4.58 -12.20 -3.67
N ALA A 125 -3.27 -12.20 -3.46
CA ALA A 125 -2.58 -13.27 -2.75
C ALA A 125 -1.52 -12.70 -1.83
N PRO A 126 -1.25 -13.33 -0.67
CA PRO A 126 -0.12 -12.94 0.16
C PRO A 126 1.14 -13.06 -0.68
N MET A 127 2.04 -12.09 -0.61
CA MET A 127 3.26 -12.13 -1.40
C MET A 127 4.04 -13.45 -1.15
N ALA A 128 3.90 -14.06 0.04
CA ALA A 128 4.65 -15.27 0.42
C ALA A 128 4.13 -16.54 -0.24
N LYS A 129 2.95 -16.47 -0.86
CA LYS A 129 2.26 -17.58 -1.52
C LYS A 129 1.76 -17.20 -2.91
N VAL A 130 2.23 -16.07 -3.45
CA VAL A 130 1.79 -15.60 -4.76
C VAL A 130 2.34 -16.51 -5.85
N ASN A 131 1.47 -16.98 -6.75
CA ASN A 131 1.80 -17.84 -7.89
C ASN A 131 1.52 -17.14 -9.22
N PHE A 132 1.46 -15.81 -9.20
CA PHE A 132 1.28 -14.95 -10.36
C PHE A 132 2.20 -13.72 -10.21
N GLU A 133 2.51 -13.04 -11.31
CA GLU A 133 3.19 -11.74 -11.25
C GLU A 133 2.18 -10.63 -10.94
N PRO A 134 2.24 -9.98 -9.75
CA PRO A 134 1.30 -8.93 -9.39
C PRO A 134 1.46 -7.70 -10.29
N ASP A 135 0.38 -6.95 -10.48
CA ASP A 135 0.46 -5.60 -11.04
C ASP A 135 0.81 -4.59 -9.95
N VAL A 136 0.23 -4.75 -8.77
CA VAL A 136 0.42 -3.89 -7.60
C VAL A 136 0.76 -4.73 -6.38
N VAL A 137 1.66 -4.24 -5.55
CA VAL A 137 1.90 -4.76 -4.20
C VAL A 137 1.34 -3.79 -3.19
N VAL A 138 0.71 -4.30 -2.14
CA VAL A 138 0.15 -3.53 -1.04
C VAL A 138 0.68 -4.06 0.29
N MET A 139 1.03 -3.15 1.19
CA MET A 139 1.35 -3.45 2.57
C MET A 139 0.57 -2.52 3.49
N TYR A 140 -0.04 -3.10 4.53
CA TYR A 140 -0.46 -2.36 5.72
C TYR A 140 0.70 -2.37 6.70
N GLY A 141 1.11 -1.18 7.14
CA GLY A 141 2.18 -1.03 8.12
C GLY A 141 1.96 0.22 8.96
N ASN A 142 2.66 0.31 10.07
CA ASN A 142 2.68 1.55 10.84
C ASN A 142 3.51 2.64 10.13
N THR A 143 3.46 3.85 10.67
CA THR A 143 4.15 5.02 10.09
C THR A 143 5.66 4.78 9.90
N ALA A 144 6.32 4.08 10.83
CA ALA A 144 7.75 3.77 10.72
C ALA A 144 8.04 2.72 9.63
N GLN A 145 7.20 1.70 9.49
CA GLN A 145 7.33 0.69 8.43
C GLN A 145 7.10 1.32 7.04
N VAL A 146 6.06 2.13 6.89
CA VAL A 146 5.76 2.83 5.64
C VAL A 146 6.86 3.84 5.30
N MET A 147 7.41 4.56 6.29
CA MET A 147 8.57 5.44 6.10
C MET A 147 9.76 4.69 5.47
N ARG A 148 10.05 3.45 5.92
CA ARG A 148 11.14 2.65 5.35
C ARG A 148 10.92 2.31 3.88
N VAL A 149 9.69 1.96 3.49
CA VAL A 149 9.34 1.71 2.09
C VAL A 149 9.53 2.97 1.25
N VAL A 150 9.07 4.13 1.74
CA VAL A 150 9.24 5.43 1.05
C VAL A 150 10.72 5.80 0.91
N GLN A 151 11.53 5.61 1.95
CA GLN A 151 12.97 5.86 1.89
C GLN A 151 13.68 4.92 0.90
N GLY A 152 13.29 3.64 0.86
CA GLY A 152 13.80 2.69 -0.13
C GLY A 152 13.47 3.10 -1.55
N TYR A 153 12.22 3.54 -1.77
CA TYR A 153 11.80 4.07 -3.06
C TYR A 153 12.60 5.30 -3.50
N LEU A 154 12.76 6.26 -2.60
CA LEU A 154 13.46 7.52 -2.87
C LEU A 154 14.99 7.39 -2.92
N TYR A 155 15.56 6.25 -2.51
CA TYR A 155 17.01 6.06 -2.51
C TYR A 155 17.62 6.23 -3.91
N GLU A 156 17.04 5.56 -4.92
CA GLU A 156 17.47 5.70 -6.31
C GLU A 156 16.74 6.85 -7.02
N LYS A 157 15.42 7.00 -6.78
CA LYS A 157 14.60 8.02 -7.48
C LYS A 157 14.94 9.46 -7.07
N GLY A 158 15.34 9.68 -5.82
CA GLY A 158 15.46 11.01 -5.22
C GLY A 158 14.12 11.75 -5.14
N GLY A 159 14.17 13.03 -4.81
CA GLY A 159 12.99 13.90 -4.79
C GLY A 159 12.05 13.64 -3.61
N ARG A 160 10.73 13.71 -3.85
CA ARG A 160 9.68 13.55 -2.84
C ARG A 160 8.56 12.67 -3.38
N VAL A 161 7.92 11.92 -2.49
CA VAL A 161 6.63 11.27 -2.79
C VAL A 161 5.53 12.31 -2.69
N HIS A 162 4.71 12.39 -3.73
CA HIS A 162 3.45 13.12 -3.73
C HIS A 162 2.33 12.11 -3.51
N PHE A 163 1.55 12.29 -2.45
CA PHE A 163 0.37 11.47 -2.18
C PHE A 163 -0.84 12.38 -2.00
N SER A 164 -1.99 11.89 -2.45
CA SER A 164 -3.30 12.54 -2.30
C SER A 164 -4.25 11.49 -1.74
N THR A 165 -5.11 11.86 -0.80
CA THR A 165 -6.06 10.95 -0.18
C THR A 165 -7.37 11.65 0.15
N GLY A 166 -8.47 10.90 0.06
CA GLY A 166 -9.77 11.33 0.55
C GLY A 166 -10.02 11.08 2.03
N GLY A 167 -9.22 10.21 2.67
CA GLY A 167 -9.63 9.55 3.92
C GLY A 167 -10.86 8.63 3.75
N GLU A 168 -11.30 8.45 2.50
CA GLU A 168 -12.44 7.69 2.04
C GLU A 168 -12.00 6.85 0.85
N TRP A 169 -12.61 5.67 0.67
CA TRP A 169 -12.35 4.77 -0.47
C TRP A 169 -10.88 4.33 -0.58
N SER A 170 -10.14 4.40 0.52
CA SER A 170 -8.68 4.50 0.48
C SER A 170 -7.93 3.24 0.04
N LEU A 171 -8.32 2.04 0.48
CA LEU A 171 -7.63 0.83 0.02
C LEU A 171 -7.84 0.63 -1.50
N CYS A 172 -9.09 0.63 -1.93
CA CYS A 172 -9.45 0.32 -3.31
C CYS A 172 -9.08 1.44 -4.29
N ALA A 173 -9.14 2.70 -3.87
CA ALA A 173 -8.84 3.85 -4.71
C ALA A 173 -7.44 4.42 -4.43
N ASP A 174 -7.24 5.06 -3.27
CA ASP A 174 -5.98 5.76 -2.93
C ASP A 174 -4.76 4.83 -2.90
N SER A 175 -4.94 3.53 -2.67
CA SER A 175 -3.86 2.54 -2.67
C SER A 175 -3.81 1.78 -3.99
N ILE A 176 -4.72 0.84 -4.22
CA ILE A 176 -4.64 -0.11 -5.34
C ILE A 176 -4.82 0.59 -6.68
N ALA A 177 -5.93 1.30 -6.90
CA ALA A 177 -6.20 1.96 -8.17
C ALA A 177 -5.17 3.06 -8.47
N GLN A 178 -4.84 3.89 -7.48
CA GLN A 178 -3.87 4.96 -7.65
C GLN A 178 -2.49 4.41 -8.06
N ALA A 179 -1.96 3.40 -7.36
CA ALA A 179 -0.67 2.80 -7.72
C ALA A 179 -0.70 2.15 -9.12
N TYR A 180 -1.82 1.51 -9.47
CA TYR A 180 -1.99 0.93 -10.80
C TYR A 180 -2.01 1.99 -11.90
N ILE A 181 -2.71 3.11 -11.70
CA ILE A 181 -2.87 4.15 -12.72
C ILE A 181 -1.62 5.00 -12.85
N SER A 182 -1.05 5.45 -11.73
CA SER A 182 0.12 6.32 -11.73
C SER A 182 1.41 5.60 -12.12
N GLN A 183 1.43 4.26 -12.00
CA GLN A 183 2.64 3.45 -12.06
C GLN A 183 3.73 3.98 -11.11
N ASP A 184 3.30 4.49 -9.95
CA ASP A 184 4.14 5.10 -8.91
C ASP A 184 3.63 4.63 -7.51
N ILE A 185 4.44 4.83 -6.48
CA ILE A 185 4.05 4.58 -5.09
C ILE A 185 2.84 5.44 -4.70
N SER A 186 1.92 4.86 -3.93
CA SER A 186 0.79 5.56 -3.33
C SER A 186 0.67 5.22 -1.85
N LEU A 187 0.07 6.14 -1.10
CA LEU A 187 -0.22 5.99 0.33
C LEU A 187 -1.71 6.19 0.55
N GLY A 188 -2.32 5.36 1.39
CA GLY A 188 -3.71 5.48 1.77
C GLY A 188 -3.89 5.48 3.29
N LEU A 189 -4.83 6.31 3.76
CA LEU A 189 -5.30 6.27 5.14
C LEU A 189 -6.50 5.31 5.20
N PRO A 190 -6.43 4.16 5.88
CA PRO A 190 -7.56 3.23 5.91
C PRO A 190 -8.85 3.92 6.34
N CYS A 191 -9.85 3.88 5.46
CA CYS A 191 -11.11 4.60 5.63
C CYS A 191 -12.04 3.87 6.61
N PHE A 192 -13.17 4.50 6.97
CA PHE A 192 -14.12 3.92 7.92
C PHE A 192 -14.59 2.52 7.53
N GLY A 193 -14.85 2.26 6.24
CA GLY A 193 -15.23 0.94 5.75
C GLY A 193 -14.13 -0.12 5.94
N ASP A 194 -12.88 0.25 5.70
CA ASP A 194 -11.71 -0.61 5.90
C ASP A 194 -11.54 -0.96 7.39
N ARG A 195 -11.69 0.03 8.28
CA ARG A 195 -11.62 -0.20 9.74
C ARG A 195 -12.75 -1.10 10.23
N LYS A 196 -13.99 -0.76 9.87
CA LYS A 196 -15.19 -1.43 10.37
C LYS A 196 -15.32 -2.87 9.86
N THR A 197 -14.96 -3.13 8.60
CA THR A 197 -15.24 -4.42 7.95
C THR A 197 -14.01 -5.27 7.68
N ALA A 198 -12.83 -4.67 7.61
CA ALA A 198 -11.57 -5.31 7.25
C ALA A 198 -10.49 -5.19 8.34
N LEU A 199 -10.86 -4.65 9.51
CA LEU A 199 -10.05 -4.63 10.73
C LEU A 199 -8.73 -3.86 10.58
N ALA A 200 -8.70 -2.82 9.73
CA ALA A 200 -7.55 -1.93 9.65
C ALA A 200 -7.35 -1.16 10.96
N GLN A 201 -6.15 -1.21 11.53
CA GLN A 201 -5.83 -0.68 12.87
C GLN A 201 -5.54 0.82 12.86
N GLU A 202 -5.68 1.48 14.00
CA GLU A 202 -5.47 2.92 14.17
C GLU A 202 -4.06 3.38 13.78
N ASP A 203 -3.07 2.53 13.98
CA ASP A 203 -1.67 2.80 13.66
C ASP A 203 -1.30 2.46 12.20
N GLU A 204 -2.22 1.88 11.43
CA GLU A 204 -1.94 1.41 10.06
C GLU A 204 -2.18 2.48 8.99
N ILE A 205 -1.21 2.54 8.07
CA ILE A 205 -1.26 3.22 6.78
C ILE A 205 -1.03 2.16 5.71
N THR A 206 -1.70 2.31 4.56
CA THR A 206 -1.41 1.48 3.39
C THR A 206 -0.33 2.14 2.55
N VAL A 207 0.61 1.33 2.07
CA VAL A 207 1.52 1.70 0.99
C VAL A 207 1.31 0.72 -0.15
N ALA A 208 1.11 1.23 -1.36
CA ALA A 208 0.95 0.45 -2.56
C ALA A 208 1.89 0.94 -3.65
N PHE A 209 2.36 0.04 -4.50
CA PHE A 209 3.27 0.38 -5.60
C PHE A 209 3.25 -0.71 -6.68
N PRO A 210 3.56 -0.37 -7.95
CA PRO A 210 3.72 -1.36 -9.00
C PRO A 210 4.76 -2.42 -8.64
N TYR A 211 4.50 -3.68 -8.98
CA TYR A 211 5.44 -4.77 -8.68
C TYR A 211 6.82 -4.56 -9.32
N SER A 212 6.88 -3.85 -10.45
CA SER A 212 8.14 -3.46 -11.13
C SER A 212 9.07 -2.62 -10.26
N LEU A 213 8.57 -1.93 -9.23
CA LEU A 213 9.36 -1.13 -8.28
C LEU A 213 9.88 -1.95 -7.10
N TYR A 214 9.40 -3.18 -6.90
CA TYR A 214 9.61 -3.94 -5.67
C TYR A 214 11.10 -4.17 -5.36
N GLU A 215 11.88 -4.66 -6.34
CA GLU A 215 13.31 -4.91 -6.14
C GLU A 215 14.10 -3.62 -5.86
N LYS A 216 13.76 -2.52 -6.55
CA LYS A 216 14.42 -1.22 -6.34
C LYS A 216 14.15 -0.68 -4.93
N ILE A 217 12.92 -0.83 -4.44
CA ILE A 217 12.53 -0.44 -3.10
C ILE A 217 13.32 -1.25 -2.06
N LEU A 218 13.38 -2.58 -2.23
CA LEU A 218 14.16 -3.43 -1.32
C LEU A 218 15.64 -3.07 -1.32
N GLU A 219 16.22 -2.83 -2.50
CA GLU A 219 17.62 -2.40 -2.60
C GLU A 219 17.87 -1.07 -1.89
N GLY A 220 17.01 -0.08 -2.09
CA GLY A 220 17.09 1.19 -1.37
C GLY A 220 16.92 1.02 0.14
N MET A 221 16.06 0.10 0.58
CA MET A 221 15.92 -0.23 2.00
C MET A 221 17.20 -0.87 2.54
N ARG A 222 17.82 -1.80 1.81
CA ARG A 222 19.11 -2.42 2.19
C ARG A 222 20.21 -1.37 2.32
N LYS A 223 20.33 -0.49 1.33
CA LYS A 223 21.36 0.56 1.29
C LYS A 223 21.21 1.64 2.37
N THR A 224 20.01 1.77 2.95
CA THR A 224 19.72 2.75 4.00
C THR A 224 19.54 2.14 5.38
N ALA A 225 19.71 0.82 5.52
CA ALA A 225 19.42 0.10 6.76
C ALA A 225 20.29 0.55 7.95
N ASP A 226 21.56 0.89 7.69
CA ASP A 226 22.50 1.33 8.74
C ASP A 226 22.17 2.74 9.28
N VAL A 227 21.48 3.56 8.48
CA VAL A 227 21.11 4.94 8.85
C VAL A 227 19.69 5.00 9.43
N ALA A 228 18.77 4.24 8.83
CA ALA A 228 17.37 4.21 9.20
C ALA A 228 16.94 2.75 9.45
N ALA A 229 17.43 2.16 10.54
CA ALA A 229 17.07 0.80 10.91
C ALA A 229 15.60 0.68 11.32
N TYR A 230 15.03 -0.51 11.13
CA TYR A 230 13.77 -0.91 11.74
C TYR A 230 13.94 -2.23 12.50
N PRO A 231 13.43 -2.37 13.73
CA PRO A 231 12.69 -1.38 14.53
C PRO A 231 13.49 -0.11 14.83
N VAL A 232 12.80 1.03 14.96
CA VAL A 232 13.44 2.32 15.24
C VAL A 232 13.98 2.29 16.68
N PRO A 233 15.28 2.52 16.90
CA PRO A 233 15.83 2.57 18.25
C PRO A 233 15.31 3.80 19.00
N PHE A 234 15.00 3.64 20.29
CA PHE A 234 14.62 4.74 21.16
C PHE A 234 15.86 5.29 21.86
N ASP A 235 16.22 6.54 21.57
CA ASP A 235 17.29 7.26 22.27
C ASP A 235 16.91 8.74 22.40
N ILE A 236 16.81 9.23 23.64
CA ILE A 236 16.54 10.64 23.97
C ILE A 236 17.87 11.38 24.28
N GLY A 237 19.00 10.67 24.21
CA GLY A 237 20.33 11.20 24.44
C GLY A 237 20.76 12.21 23.38
N PHE A 238 22.02 12.65 23.50
CA PHE A 238 22.61 13.54 22.52
C PHE A 238 22.52 12.91 21.11
N PRO A 239 22.05 13.63 20.06
CA PRO A 239 21.83 13.05 18.75
C PRO A 239 23.08 12.35 18.23
N GLN A 240 23.01 11.07 17.88
CA GLN A 240 24.14 10.28 17.36
C GLN A 240 24.27 10.41 15.83
N MET A 241 24.21 11.63 15.33
CA MET A 241 24.29 11.92 13.89
C MET A 241 25.70 12.37 13.48
N PRO A 242 26.09 12.26 12.20
CA PRO A 242 27.37 12.79 11.72
C PRO A 242 27.53 14.29 12.04
N ASP A 243 28.76 14.74 12.31
CA ASP A 243 29.02 16.14 12.70
C ASP A 243 28.46 17.15 11.68
N TYR A 244 28.48 16.82 10.37
CA TYR A 244 27.97 17.72 9.32
C TYR A 244 26.45 17.92 9.33
N THR A 245 25.69 17.09 10.07
CA THR A 245 24.24 17.28 10.26
C THR A 245 23.92 18.01 11.56
N LEU A 246 24.91 18.29 12.40
CA LEU A 246 24.74 18.99 13.66
C LEU A 246 25.02 20.49 13.49
N THR A 247 24.44 21.30 14.37
CA THR A 247 24.83 22.70 14.45
C THR A 247 26.29 22.81 14.93
N PRO A 248 27.02 23.89 14.55
CA PRO A 248 28.39 24.09 15.01
C PRO A 248 28.54 24.01 16.54
N TRP A 249 27.59 24.57 17.28
CA TRP A 249 27.56 24.51 18.74
C TRP A 249 27.39 23.07 19.28
N SER A 250 26.51 22.28 18.68
CA SER A 250 26.30 20.88 19.08
C SER A 250 27.56 20.03 18.84
N VAL A 251 28.29 20.26 17.74
CA VAL A 251 29.57 19.60 17.47
C VAL A 251 30.60 19.94 18.56
N GLU A 252 30.71 21.22 18.93
CA GLU A 252 31.60 21.66 20.00
C GLU A 252 31.22 21.05 21.35
N TYR A 253 29.91 21.06 21.69
CA TYR A 253 29.39 20.45 22.91
C TYR A 253 29.75 18.97 23.00
N ARG A 254 29.53 18.19 21.92
CA ARG A 254 29.89 16.78 21.84
C ARG A 254 31.39 16.56 22.10
N ARG A 255 32.26 17.36 21.47
CA ARG A 255 33.72 17.27 21.65
C ARG A 255 34.19 17.61 23.06
N LYS A 256 33.53 18.57 23.72
CA LYS A 256 33.89 19.00 25.07
C LYS A 256 33.39 18.06 26.17
N HIS A 257 32.21 17.46 25.97
CA HIS A 257 31.49 16.80 27.05
C HIS A 257 31.25 15.30 26.84
N LEU A 258 31.35 14.79 25.60
CA LEU A 258 30.97 13.42 25.26
C LEU A 258 32.13 12.58 24.70
N THR A 259 33.12 13.16 24.03
CA THR A 259 34.25 12.41 23.42
C THR A 259 35.35 11.98 24.41
N GLY A 260 35.03 11.79 25.69
CA GLY A 260 35.97 11.40 26.75
C GLY A 260 35.45 10.38 27.77
N LYS A 261 34.30 9.75 27.51
CA LYS A 261 33.76 8.64 28.31
C LYS A 261 33.65 7.40 27.42
N GLY A 262 34.78 6.73 27.20
CA GLY A 262 34.86 5.36 26.69
C GLY A 262 35.28 4.44 27.82
#